data_AF-A0A813ADK5-F1
#
_entry.id   AF-A0A813ADK5-F1
#
_cell.length_a   1.000
_cell.length_b   1.000
_cell.length_c   1.000
_cell.angle_alpha   90.00
_cell.angle_beta   90.00
_cell.angle_gamma   90.00
#
_symmetry.space_group_name_H-M   'P 1'
#
loop_
_entity.id
_entity.type
_entity.pdbx_description
1 polymer ?
#
loop_
_entity_poly.entity_id
_entity_poly.type
_entity_poly.pdbx_seq_one_letter_code
_entity_poly.pdbx_strand_id
1 'polypeptide(L)'
;MAWGIPRLPEEFVKAAMAAGHQCKNEFALPQAIQHAIDANAKCSSADLAKDRALFFRKWVARAKELEPAEASLKATMPSHIASILAPKKLLLWREIMVDLEYPDVSVFDEVVQGFSLTGNTPVTSIFPPTFKPAKRSYADIESWAPELRSQVLAKCKPQGEEDEVVHSKTLDERKKGWARGPIRVEDLPADALVSRRFGLKQGPKTRLIDDLTMGGVNELVNVHESPKPHGPDIVAGMLLAFMRAVPGVALQGRAYDLRSAYRQLPVSLSSLRHSFVAHWNSDSRNAEIDQLLALPFGASRSALGEKHKKTIIFELEFLALVVALVHWKAKLTNRPCVAYLDNNSTRDVAISGRGRNPTAKALASVLLALEDAGEVRCWYARVPSPSNVADLPSRELCGTMTVLGQTRHADDASAALSSCLQLLKPSGS
;
A
#
# COMPACT_ATOMS: atom_id res chain seq x y z
N MET A 1 -0.83 32.66 -37.26
CA MET A 1 -0.07 31.59 -36.59
C MET A 1 0.72 32.21 -35.46
N ALA A 2 0.69 31.65 -34.25
CA ALA A 2 1.56 32.09 -33.16
C ALA A 2 2.83 31.22 -33.19
N TRP A 3 3.92 31.78 -33.69
CA TRP A 3 5.24 31.11 -33.65
C TRP A 3 5.79 31.24 -32.23
N GLY A 4 5.94 30.11 -31.53
CA GLY A 4 6.54 30.10 -30.21
C GLY A 4 8.01 30.50 -30.30
N ILE A 5 8.42 31.52 -29.53
CA ILE A 5 9.83 31.90 -29.40
C ILE A 5 10.57 30.70 -28.77
N PRO A 6 11.55 30.07 -29.45
CA PRO A 6 12.34 29.02 -28.85
C PRO A 6 13.16 29.60 -27.69
N ARG A 7 13.25 28.85 -26.60
CA ARG A 7 13.96 29.23 -25.37
C ARG A 7 14.80 28.06 -24.91
N LEU A 8 15.99 28.34 -24.38
CA LEU A 8 16.73 27.37 -23.58
C LEU A 8 15.96 27.06 -22.28
N PRO A 9 16.19 25.90 -21.63
CA PRO A 9 15.42 25.49 -20.45
C PRO A 9 15.38 26.54 -19.33
N GLU A 10 16.51 27.22 -19.09
CA GLU A 10 16.69 28.24 -18.07
C GLU A 10 15.91 29.53 -18.41
N GLU A 11 15.87 29.88 -19.69
CA GLU A 11 15.09 31.02 -20.21
C GLU A 11 13.59 30.74 -20.16
N PHE A 12 13.18 29.50 -20.46
CA PHE A 12 11.81 29.05 -20.31
C PHE A 12 11.35 29.16 -18.86
N VAL A 13 12.14 28.66 -17.90
CA VAL A 13 11.84 28.77 -16.46
C VAL A 13 11.72 30.24 -16.03
N LYS A 14 12.70 31.09 -16.36
CA LYS A 14 12.64 32.53 -16.03
C LYS A 14 11.41 33.22 -16.62
N ALA A 15 11.08 32.95 -17.87
CA ALA A 15 9.91 33.54 -18.53
C ALA A 15 8.58 33.00 -18.01
N ALA A 16 8.51 31.73 -17.61
CA ALA A 16 7.34 31.14 -16.97
C ALA A 16 7.10 31.71 -15.56
N MET A 17 8.17 31.95 -14.78
CA MET A 17 8.09 32.67 -13.50
C MET A 17 7.59 34.10 -13.70
N ALA A 18 8.13 34.83 -14.69
CA ALA A 18 7.74 36.21 -14.98
C ALA A 18 6.30 36.36 -15.51
N ALA A 19 5.79 35.36 -16.25
CA ALA A 19 4.41 35.33 -16.74
C ALA A 19 3.37 35.04 -15.63
N GLY A 20 3.81 34.49 -14.49
CA GLY A 20 2.95 34.04 -13.41
C GLY A 20 2.22 32.72 -13.71
N HIS A 21 1.77 32.04 -12.66
CA HIS A 21 1.08 30.77 -12.79
C HIS A 21 -0.35 30.97 -13.32
N GLN A 22 -0.65 30.48 -14.53
CA GLN A 22 -1.94 30.73 -15.19
C GLN A 22 -3.14 30.14 -14.46
N CYS A 23 -2.96 29.12 -13.60
CA CYS A 23 -4.03 28.61 -12.76
C CYS A 23 -4.35 29.61 -11.63
N LYS A 24 -5.21 30.59 -11.95
CA LYS A 24 -5.85 31.50 -10.99
C LYS A 24 -6.92 30.79 -10.15
N ASN A 25 -7.45 29.67 -10.65
CA ASN A 25 -8.45 28.88 -9.94
C ASN A 25 -7.91 28.41 -8.59
N GLU A 26 -8.75 28.47 -7.58
CA GLU A 26 -8.52 27.71 -6.35
C GLU A 26 -8.68 26.22 -6.67
N PHE A 27 -7.73 25.41 -6.23
CA PHE A 27 -7.89 23.96 -6.31
C PHE A 27 -8.95 23.57 -5.28
N ALA A 28 -10.05 22.96 -5.74
CA ALA A 28 -11.08 22.42 -4.86
C ALA A 28 -10.53 21.19 -4.11
N LEU A 29 -9.77 21.44 -3.04
CA LEU A 29 -9.19 20.40 -2.21
C LEU A 29 -10.27 19.71 -1.37
N PRO A 30 -10.23 18.39 -1.20
CA PRO A 30 -11.06 17.69 -0.23
C PRO A 30 -10.95 18.34 1.15
N GLN A 31 -12.06 18.54 1.85
CA GLN A 31 -12.13 19.30 3.10
C GLN A 31 -11.12 18.82 4.15
N ALA A 32 -10.89 17.51 4.26
CA ALA A 32 -9.89 16.94 5.17
C ALA A 32 -8.44 17.36 4.85
N ILE A 33 -8.11 17.64 3.58
CA ILE A 33 -6.81 18.20 3.18
C ILE A 33 -6.74 19.69 3.54
N GLN A 34 -7.81 20.46 3.30
CA GLN A 34 -7.84 21.88 3.67
C GLN A 34 -7.76 22.08 5.19
N HIS A 35 -8.53 21.32 5.98
CA HIS A 35 -8.44 21.33 7.44
C HIS A 35 -7.02 20.98 7.93
N ALA A 36 -6.33 20.04 7.26
CA ALA A 36 -4.95 19.69 7.60
C ALA A 36 -3.94 20.82 7.25
N ILE A 37 -4.13 21.50 6.12
CA ILE A 37 -3.34 22.69 5.75
C ILE A 37 -3.55 23.79 6.79
N ASP A 38 -4.80 24.14 7.07
CA ASP A 38 -5.19 25.17 8.03
C ASP A 38 -4.60 24.91 9.41
N ALA A 39 -4.72 23.69 9.95
CA ALA A 39 -4.18 23.34 11.26
C ALA A 39 -2.64 23.46 11.31
N ASN A 40 -1.92 23.03 10.27
CA ASN A 40 -0.45 23.11 10.25
C ASN A 40 0.08 24.50 9.86
N ALA A 41 -0.76 25.41 9.35
CA ALA A 41 -0.40 26.79 9.04
C ALA A 41 -0.78 27.79 10.16
N LYS A 42 -1.85 27.52 10.92
CA LYS A 42 -2.42 28.45 11.92
C LYS A 42 -2.06 28.13 13.37
N CYS A 43 -1.78 26.87 13.71
CA CYS A 43 -1.42 26.47 15.08
C CYS A 43 0.10 26.49 15.29
N SER A 44 0.56 26.72 16.53
CA SER A 44 1.98 26.60 16.84
C SER A 44 2.43 25.13 16.81
N SER A 45 3.72 24.90 16.56
CA SER A 45 4.33 23.56 16.64
C SER A 45 4.13 22.89 18.01
N ALA A 46 4.06 23.69 19.08
CA ALA A 46 3.87 23.19 20.44
C ALA A 46 2.43 22.71 20.68
N ASP A 47 1.42 23.45 20.21
CA ASP A 47 0.01 23.05 20.31
C ASP A 47 -0.26 21.80 19.47
N LEU A 48 0.26 21.77 18.25
CA LEU A 48 0.19 20.59 17.38
C LEU A 48 0.85 19.35 18.01
N ALA A 49 1.96 19.51 18.73
CA ALA A 49 2.60 18.42 19.47
C ALA A 49 1.76 17.93 20.67
N LYS A 50 1.17 18.86 21.43
CA LYS A 50 0.27 18.58 22.55
C LYS A 50 -0.95 17.77 22.11
N ASP A 51 -1.61 18.18 21.03
CA ASP A 51 -2.80 17.48 20.50
C ASP A 51 -2.44 16.10 19.91
N ARG A 52 -1.27 15.97 19.29
CA ARG A 52 -0.70 14.67 18.88
C ARG A 52 -0.53 13.74 20.09
N ALA A 53 0.00 14.22 21.21
CA ALA A 53 0.20 13.43 22.42
C ALA A 53 -1.14 13.01 23.09
N LEU A 54 -2.12 13.91 23.17
CA LEU A 54 -3.44 13.63 23.75
C LEU A 54 -4.19 12.55 22.96
N PHE A 55 -4.22 12.65 21.63
CA PHE A 55 -4.84 11.64 20.76
C PHE A 55 -4.20 10.25 20.95
N PHE A 56 -2.88 10.17 21.06
CA PHE A 56 -2.21 8.89 21.32
C PHE A 56 -2.50 8.32 22.71
N ARG A 57 -2.54 9.15 23.76
CA ARG A 57 -2.83 8.71 25.12
C ARG A 57 -4.19 7.99 25.20
N LYS A 58 -5.23 8.58 24.61
CA LYS A 58 -6.58 7.98 24.49
C LYS A 58 -6.53 6.60 23.83
N TRP A 59 -5.94 6.51 22.64
CA TRP A 59 -5.99 5.29 21.84
C TRP A 59 -5.04 4.18 22.29
N VAL A 60 -3.96 4.51 23.01
CA VAL A 60 -3.09 3.48 23.62
C VAL A 60 -3.76 2.83 24.85
N ALA A 61 -4.60 3.57 25.59
CA ALA A 61 -5.40 3.02 26.68
C ALA A 61 -6.51 2.08 26.16
N ARG A 62 -7.38 2.58 25.27
CA ARG A 62 -8.41 1.76 24.58
C ARG A 62 -7.83 0.52 23.90
N ALA A 63 -6.65 0.62 23.32
CA ALA A 63 -5.96 -0.52 22.68
C ALA A 63 -5.61 -1.67 23.63
N LYS A 64 -5.54 -1.45 24.95
CA LYS A 64 -5.38 -2.51 25.97
C LYS A 64 -6.74 -2.97 26.49
N GLU A 65 -7.63 -2.03 26.80
CA GLU A 65 -8.96 -2.29 27.34
C GLU A 65 -9.81 -3.19 26.42
N LEU A 66 -9.59 -3.14 25.10
CA LEU A 66 -10.25 -3.96 24.10
C LEU A 66 -9.67 -5.36 23.90
N GLU A 67 -8.50 -5.69 24.45
CA GLU A 67 -7.80 -6.95 24.13
C GLU A 67 -8.61 -8.23 24.43
N PRO A 68 -9.38 -8.34 25.53
CA PRO A 68 -10.28 -9.47 25.75
C PRO A 68 -11.39 -9.58 24.69
N ALA A 69 -11.99 -8.45 24.30
CA ALA A 69 -13.06 -8.42 23.31
C ALA A 69 -12.55 -8.72 21.89
N GLU A 70 -11.32 -8.30 21.55
CA GLU A 70 -10.65 -8.65 20.29
C GLU A 70 -10.33 -10.15 20.22
N ALA A 71 -9.99 -10.78 21.36
CA ALA A 71 -9.80 -12.24 21.43
C ALA A 71 -11.13 -12.98 21.23
N SER A 72 -12.22 -12.54 21.88
CA SER A 72 -13.56 -13.09 21.67
C SER A 72 -14.03 -12.95 20.21
N LEU A 73 -13.86 -11.78 19.60
CA LEU A 73 -14.21 -11.52 18.20
C LEU A 73 -13.44 -12.42 17.22
N LYS A 74 -12.14 -12.65 17.48
CA LYS A 74 -11.32 -13.53 16.62
C LYS A 74 -11.66 -15.00 16.81
N ALA A 75 -12.11 -15.41 17.99
CA ALA A 75 -12.56 -16.78 18.24
C ALA A 75 -13.84 -17.16 17.46
N THR A 76 -14.67 -16.18 17.05
CA THR A 76 -15.84 -16.43 16.19
C THR A 76 -15.55 -16.41 14.68
N MET A 77 -14.31 -16.12 14.26
CA MET A 77 -13.93 -16.05 12.84
C MET A 77 -13.60 -17.43 12.25
N PRO A 78 -13.93 -17.69 10.98
CA PRO A 78 -13.40 -18.85 10.25
C PRO A 78 -11.86 -18.89 10.29
N SER A 79 -11.26 -20.07 10.33
CA SER A 79 -9.83 -20.23 10.63
C SER A 79 -8.87 -19.48 9.69
N HIS A 80 -9.20 -19.36 8.40
CA HIS A 80 -8.38 -18.57 7.45
C HIS A 80 -8.52 -17.05 7.70
N ILE A 81 -9.72 -16.58 8.02
CA ILE A 81 -9.99 -15.18 8.40
C ILE A 81 -9.25 -14.85 9.70
N ALA A 82 -9.38 -15.70 10.72
CA ALA A 82 -8.70 -15.56 12.00
C ALA A 82 -7.17 -15.50 11.83
N SER A 83 -6.59 -16.35 10.98
CA SER A 83 -5.16 -16.39 10.69
C SER A 83 -4.67 -15.11 9.98
N ILE A 84 -5.38 -14.64 8.95
CA ILE A 84 -5.04 -13.42 8.20
C ILE A 84 -5.19 -12.15 9.06
N LEU A 85 -6.21 -12.11 9.93
CA LEU A 85 -6.52 -10.95 10.78
C LEU A 85 -5.90 -11.01 12.19
N ALA A 86 -5.22 -12.09 12.56
CA ALA A 86 -4.57 -12.27 13.87
C ALA A 86 -3.78 -11.02 14.35
N PRO A 87 -2.90 -10.39 13.54
CA PRO A 87 -2.12 -9.22 13.97
C PRO A 87 -2.88 -7.87 13.95
N LYS A 88 -4.19 -7.86 13.65
CA LYS A 88 -4.98 -6.62 13.53
C LYS A 88 -5.74 -6.31 14.84
N LYS A 89 -5.90 -5.03 15.19
CA LYS A 89 -6.80 -4.58 16.26
C LYS A 89 -8.04 -3.96 15.61
N LEU A 90 -9.08 -4.77 15.44
CA LEU A 90 -10.24 -4.48 14.61
C LEU A 90 -11.26 -3.63 15.37
N LEU A 91 -11.57 -3.97 16.62
CA LEU A 91 -12.44 -3.17 17.48
C LEU A 91 -11.84 -1.79 17.76
N LEU A 92 -10.52 -1.72 17.98
CA LEU A 92 -9.83 -0.43 18.13
C LEU A 92 -9.94 0.43 16.87
N TRP A 93 -9.81 -0.18 15.69
CA TRP A 93 -9.97 0.50 14.41
C TRP A 93 -11.41 1.01 14.23
N ARG A 94 -12.42 0.22 14.60
CA ARG A 94 -13.84 0.63 14.62
C ARG A 94 -14.09 1.83 15.53
N GLU A 95 -13.58 1.82 16.77
CA GLU A 95 -13.73 2.96 17.68
C GLU A 95 -13.07 4.23 17.14
N ILE A 96 -11.87 4.12 16.54
CA ILE A 96 -11.18 5.24 15.90
C ILE A 96 -11.99 5.81 14.73
N MET A 97 -12.68 4.96 13.96
CA MET A 97 -13.53 5.42 12.84
C MET A 97 -14.77 6.16 13.34
N VAL A 98 -15.42 5.66 14.39
CA VAL A 98 -16.59 6.32 15.01
C VAL A 98 -16.21 7.66 15.63
N ASP A 99 -15.10 7.74 16.37
CA ASP A 99 -14.61 8.96 17.03
C ASP A 99 -14.09 10.03 16.06
N LEU A 100 -13.73 9.64 14.85
CA LEU A 100 -13.34 10.55 13.76
C LEU A 100 -14.49 10.85 12.79
N GLU A 101 -15.73 10.43 13.13
CA GLU A 101 -16.93 10.58 12.30
C GLU A 101 -16.72 10.10 10.84
N TYR A 102 -15.95 9.02 10.68
CA TYR A 102 -15.56 8.52 9.36
C TYR A 102 -16.81 7.96 8.62
N PRO A 103 -17.14 8.43 7.40
CA PRO A 103 -18.47 8.17 6.81
C PRO A 103 -18.81 6.70 6.53
N ASP A 104 -17.80 5.84 6.37
CA ASP A 104 -17.97 4.40 6.17
C ASP A 104 -17.36 3.62 7.33
N VAL A 105 -18.14 3.45 8.41
CA VAL A 105 -17.80 2.50 9.48
C VAL A 105 -18.06 1.04 9.05
N SER A 106 -18.83 0.82 7.97
CA SER A 106 -19.30 -0.51 7.54
C SER A 106 -18.20 -1.41 6.95
N VAL A 107 -17.12 -0.82 6.42
CA VAL A 107 -15.93 -1.58 6.01
C VAL A 107 -15.29 -2.39 7.17
N PHE A 108 -15.58 -2.08 8.44
CA PHE A 108 -15.24 -2.95 9.56
C PHE A 108 -15.86 -4.35 9.39
N ASP A 109 -17.14 -4.40 9.04
CA ASP A 109 -17.89 -5.65 8.89
C ASP A 109 -17.45 -6.43 7.65
N GLU A 110 -17.12 -5.76 6.54
CA GLU A 110 -16.50 -6.42 5.36
C GLU A 110 -15.14 -7.05 5.68
N VAL A 111 -14.30 -6.39 6.51
CA VAL A 111 -13.02 -6.98 6.94
C VAL A 111 -13.24 -8.19 7.83
N VAL A 112 -14.16 -8.11 8.80
CA VAL A 112 -14.47 -9.20 9.76
C VAL A 112 -15.07 -10.43 9.07
N GLN A 113 -15.97 -10.23 8.10
CA GLN A 113 -16.64 -11.31 7.36
C GLN A 113 -15.80 -11.83 6.18
N GLY A 114 -14.78 -11.06 5.78
CA GLY A 114 -14.00 -11.26 4.57
C GLY A 114 -14.67 -10.69 3.32
N PHE A 115 -13.86 -10.30 2.35
CA PHE A 115 -14.33 -9.68 1.12
C PHE A 115 -14.87 -10.73 0.16
N SER A 116 -16.09 -10.50 -0.35
CA SER A 116 -16.61 -11.26 -1.49
C SER A 116 -16.03 -10.71 -2.80
N LEU A 117 -15.76 -11.60 -3.75
CA LEU A 117 -15.16 -11.29 -5.05
C LEU A 117 -16.20 -10.92 -6.12
N THR A 118 -17.46 -11.28 -5.89
CA THR A 118 -18.56 -11.28 -6.87
C THR A 118 -19.81 -10.60 -6.29
N GLY A 119 -20.71 -10.10 -7.14
CA GLY A 119 -21.90 -9.34 -6.75
C GLY A 119 -21.63 -7.84 -6.56
N ASN A 120 -22.49 -7.16 -5.78
CA ASN A 120 -22.51 -5.69 -5.70
C ASN A 120 -21.38 -5.15 -4.81
N THR A 121 -20.71 -4.08 -5.26
CA THR A 121 -19.90 -3.23 -4.36
C THR A 121 -20.80 -2.57 -3.31
N PRO A 122 -20.29 -2.23 -2.11
CA PRO A 122 -20.98 -1.33 -1.20
C PRO A 122 -21.23 0.04 -1.85
N VAL A 123 -22.18 0.79 -1.26
CA VAL A 123 -22.45 2.20 -1.57
C VAL A 123 -22.13 2.99 -0.30
N THR A 124 -20.94 3.58 -0.27
CA THR A 124 -20.36 4.26 0.91
C THR A 124 -20.64 5.76 0.94
N SER A 125 -21.04 6.34 -0.21
CA SER A 125 -21.07 7.78 -0.49
C SER A 125 -19.74 8.53 -0.34
N ILE A 126 -18.63 7.83 -0.03
CA ILE A 126 -17.27 8.41 0.04
C ILE A 126 -16.71 8.65 -1.37
N PHE A 127 -17.06 7.78 -2.32
CA PHE A 127 -16.51 7.80 -3.67
C PHE A 127 -17.54 8.31 -4.69
N PRO A 128 -17.11 8.92 -5.81
CA PRO A 128 -18.01 9.33 -6.86
C PRO A 128 -18.89 8.17 -7.35
N PRO A 129 -20.23 8.36 -7.43
CA PRO A 129 -21.14 7.32 -7.89
C PRO A 129 -20.83 6.95 -9.34
N THR A 130 -21.04 5.68 -9.67
CA THR A 130 -20.91 5.14 -11.02
C THR A 130 -21.91 4.01 -11.22
N PHE A 131 -22.09 3.53 -12.44
CA PHE A 131 -22.71 2.23 -12.62
C PHE A 131 -22.01 1.43 -13.71
N LYS A 132 -21.59 0.22 -13.35
CA LYS A 132 -21.10 -0.80 -14.28
C LYS A 132 -21.78 -2.11 -13.87
N PRO A 133 -22.79 -2.59 -14.62
CA PRO A 133 -23.46 -3.83 -14.30
C PRO A 133 -22.52 -5.02 -14.47
N ALA A 134 -22.82 -6.10 -13.75
CA ALA A 134 -22.32 -7.43 -14.06
C ALA A 134 -22.69 -7.80 -15.51
N LYS A 135 -21.78 -8.48 -16.21
CA LYS A 135 -22.00 -8.93 -17.60
C LYS A 135 -22.80 -10.24 -17.69
N ARG A 136 -22.90 -10.97 -16.57
CA ARG A 136 -23.55 -12.28 -16.46
C ARG A 136 -24.23 -12.43 -15.10
N SER A 137 -25.24 -13.29 -15.02
CA SER A 137 -25.80 -13.76 -13.76
C SER A 137 -24.95 -14.90 -13.16
N TYR A 138 -25.22 -15.23 -11.90
CA TYR A 138 -24.64 -16.42 -11.28
C TYR A 138 -25.05 -17.70 -12.02
N ALA A 139 -26.31 -17.85 -12.43
CA ALA A 139 -26.78 -19.05 -13.12
C ALA A 139 -26.07 -19.28 -14.47
N ASP A 140 -25.82 -18.20 -15.24
CA ASP A 140 -25.05 -18.29 -16.49
C ASP A 140 -23.65 -18.83 -16.23
N ILE A 141 -22.96 -18.29 -15.23
CA ILE A 141 -21.59 -18.67 -14.90
C ILE A 141 -21.52 -20.05 -14.23
N GLU A 142 -22.45 -20.41 -13.35
CA GLU A 142 -22.51 -21.75 -12.73
C GLU A 142 -22.70 -22.83 -13.80
N SER A 143 -23.47 -22.56 -14.88
CA SER A 143 -23.59 -23.46 -16.03
C SER A 143 -22.31 -23.54 -16.89
N TRP A 144 -21.57 -22.43 -17.01
CA TRP A 144 -20.40 -22.33 -17.89
C TRP A 144 -19.05 -22.58 -17.19
N ALA A 145 -19.04 -22.71 -15.86
CA ALA A 145 -17.83 -22.88 -15.07
C ALA A 145 -16.96 -24.08 -15.50
N PRO A 146 -17.49 -25.28 -15.83
CA PRO A 146 -16.66 -26.40 -16.30
C PRO A 146 -15.92 -26.11 -17.61
N GLU A 147 -16.59 -25.47 -18.56
CA GLU A 147 -16.01 -25.04 -19.84
C GLU A 147 -14.97 -23.94 -19.62
N LEU A 148 -15.29 -22.94 -18.79
CA LEU A 148 -14.38 -21.84 -18.48
C LEU A 148 -13.11 -22.32 -17.75
N ARG A 149 -13.24 -23.26 -16.78
CA ARG A 149 -12.11 -23.94 -16.15
C ARG A 149 -11.23 -24.65 -17.19
N SER A 150 -11.85 -25.37 -18.12
CA SER A 150 -11.14 -26.09 -19.19
C SER A 150 -10.38 -25.14 -20.11
N GLN A 151 -10.98 -24.02 -20.50
CA GLN A 151 -10.31 -22.97 -21.29
C GLN A 151 -9.16 -22.28 -20.54
N VAL A 152 -9.30 -22.07 -19.22
CA VAL A 152 -8.24 -21.51 -18.37
C VAL A 152 -7.05 -22.45 -18.27
N LEU A 153 -7.29 -23.74 -17.98
CA LEU A 153 -6.25 -24.77 -17.93
C LEU A 153 -5.56 -24.95 -19.28
N ALA A 154 -6.31 -24.92 -20.39
CA ALA A 154 -5.74 -24.97 -21.75
C ALA A 154 -4.84 -23.78 -22.12
N LYS A 155 -4.92 -22.65 -21.39
CA LYS A 155 -3.99 -21.50 -21.48
C LYS A 155 -2.94 -21.46 -20.37
N CYS A 156 -2.96 -22.39 -19.42
CA CYS A 156 -1.87 -22.61 -18.46
C CYS A 156 -0.80 -23.46 -19.15
N LYS A 157 -0.01 -22.80 -20.00
CA LYS A 157 1.10 -23.34 -20.79
C LYS A 157 2.38 -22.57 -20.43
N PRO A 158 3.57 -23.18 -20.61
CA PRO A 158 4.83 -22.50 -20.32
C PRO A 158 4.97 -21.20 -21.12
N GLN A 159 5.49 -20.18 -20.44
CA GLN A 159 5.74 -18.84 -20.95
C GLN A 159 7.24 -18.49 -20.94
N GLY A 160 8.03 -19.09 -20.05
CA GLY A 160 9.48 -18.87 -19.96
C GLY A 160 9.99 -18.83 -18.51
N GLU A 161 11.08 -18.10 -18.28
CA GLU A 161 11.68 -17.82 -16.95
C GLU A 161 10.64 -17.29 -15.94
N GLU A 162 9.57 -16.66 -16.43
CA GLU A 162 8.49 -16.12 -15.62
C GLU A 162 7.73 -17.19 -14.83
N ASP A 163 7.67 -18.44 -15.32
CA ASP A 163 6.89 -19.52 -14.71
C ASP A 163 7.50 -19.98 -13.38
N GLU A 164 8.82 -20.19 -13.33
CA GLU A 164 9.56 -20.49 -12.10
C GLU A 164 9.29 -19.42 -11.03
N VAL A 165 9.28 -18.16 -11.45
CA VAL A 165 9.03 -17.00 -10.59
C VAL A 165 7.56 -16.92 -10.13
N VAL A 166 6.60 -17.43 -10.92
CA VAL A 166 5.19 -17.56 -10.54
C VAL A 166 4.97 -18.72 -9.58
N HIS A 167 5.56 -19.89 -9.86
CA HIS A 167 5.44 -21.08 -9.02
C HIS A 167 6.08 -20.83 -7.65
N SER A 168 7.35 -20.40 -7.62
CA SER A 168 8.08 -20.04 -6.40
C SER A 168 7.32 -19.04 -5.52
N LYS A 169 6.78 -17.96 -6.11
CA LYS A 169 5.97 -16.98 -5.37
C LYS A 169 4.62 -17.53 -4.92
N THR A 170 4.03 -18.50 -5.62
CA THR A 170 2.77 -19.15 -5.21
C THR A 170 2.99 -20.12 -4.06
N LEU A 171 4.07 -20.90 -4.06
CA LEU A 171 4.53 -21.63 -2.87
C LEU A 171 4.73 -20.67 -1.68
N ASP A 172 5.23 -19.46 -1.95
CA ASP A 172 5.39 -18.42 -0.95
C ASP A 172 4.06 -17.79 -0.48
N GLU A 173 2.98 -17.85 -1.26
CA GLU A 173 1.62 -17.53 -0.79
C GLU A 173 1.01 -18.69 0.03
N ARG A 174 1.26 -19.96 -0.36
CA ARG A 174 0.90 -21.16 0.44
C ARG A 174 1.51 -21.10 1.85
N LYS A 175 2.84 -20.89 1.94
CA LYS A 175 3.58 -20.79 3.23
C LYS A 175 3.07 -19.70 4.17
N LYS A 176 2.40 -18.66 3.65
CA LYS A 176 1.86 -17.53 4.44
C LYS A 176 0.38 -17.68 4.80
N GLY A 177 -0.26 -18.80 4.46
CA GLY A 177 -1.69 -19.00 4.63
C GLY A 177 -2.56 -18.12 3.72
N TRP A 178 -1.98 -17.53 2.67
CA TRP A 178 -2.68 -16.68 1.71
C TRP A 178 -3.30 -17.48 0.56
N ALA A 179 -2.79 -18.69 0.33
CA ALA A 179 -3.29 -19.67 -0.62
C ALA A 179 -3.26 -21.08 0.01
N ARG A 180 -4.00 -22.03 -0.57
CA ARG A 180 -3.86 -23.47 -0.29
C ARG A 180 -3.89 -24.28 -1.58
N GLY A 181 -3.01 -25.27 -1.67
CA GLY A 181 -2.86 -26.13 -2.84
C GLY A 181 -1.59 -27.00 -2.78
N PRO A 182 -1.33 -27.82 -3.81
CA PRO A 182 -2.14 -27.95 -5.02
C PRO A 182 -3.49 -28.63 -4.73
N ILE A 183 -4.52 -28.28 -5.51
CA ILE A 183 -5.86 -28.88 -5.46
C ILE A 183 -6.08 -29.62 -6.79
N ARG A 184 -6.66 -30.82 -6.76
CA ARG A 184 -6.94 -31.59 -7.97
C ARG A 184 -8.17 -31.02 -8.68
N VAL A 185 -8.30 -31.21 -10.00
CA VAL A 185 -9.42 -30.64 -10.78
C VAL A 185 -10.75 -31.26 -10.34
N GLU A 186 -10.71 -32.54 -10.00
CA GLU A 186 -11.79 -33.38 -9.47
C GLU A 186 -12.18 -33.06 -8.02
N ASP A 187 -11.33 -32.37 -7.25
CA ASP A 187 -11.65 -31.90 -5.89
C ASP A 187 -12.37 -30.52 -5.91
N LEU A 188 -12.53 -29.91 -7.09
CA LEU A 188 -13.19 -28.60 -7.23
C LEU A 188 -14.72 -28.73 -7.22
N PRO A 189 -15.42 -27.82 -6.51
CA PRO A 189 -16.86 -27.64 -6.67
C PRO A 189 -17.29 -27.46 -8.14
N ALA A 190 -18.48 -27.94 -8.51
CA ALA A 190 -18.96 -27.88 -9.90
C ALA A 190 -19.04 -26.43 -10.44
N ASP A 191 -19.38 -25.49 -9.57
CA ASP A 191 -19.48 -24.03 -9.74
C ASP A 191 -18.14 -23.28 -9.57
N ALA A 192 -17.04 -23.98 -9.28
CA ALA A 192 -15.75 -23.35 -8.97
C ALA A 192 -15.20 -22.49 -10.12
N LEU A 193 -14.84 -21.24 -9.82
CA LEU A 193 -14.20 -20.35 -10.80
C LEU A 193 -12.69 -20.35 -10.61
N VAL A 194 -11.99 -20.82 -11.63
CA VAL A 194 -10.52 -20.85 -11.71
C VAL A 194 -10.06 -19.74 -12.63
N SER A 195 -9.20 -18.85 -12.13
CA SER A 195 -8.65 -17.72 -12.88
C SER A 195 -7.22 -18.00 -13.35
N ARG A 196 -6.83 -17.49 -14.52
CA ARG A 196 -5.46 -17.72 -15.05
C ARG A 196 -4.45 -16.88 -14.26
N ARG A 197 -3.53 -17.53 -13.55
CA ARG A 197 -2.39 -16.90 -12.88
C ARG A 197 -1.16 -16.98 -13.78
N PHE A 198 -0.52 -15.84 -14.04
CA PHE A 198 0.67 -15.77 -14.89
C PHE A 198 1.64 -14.66 -14.50
N GLY A 199 2.85 -14.69 -15.06
CA GLY A 199 3.90 -13.72 -14.81
C GLY A 199 3.92 -12.63 -15.88
N LEU A 200 3.97 -11.36 -15.44
CA LEU A 200 4.19 -10.21 -16.31
C LEU A 200 5.52 -9.52 -15.95
N LYS A 201 6.51 -9.61 -16.84
CA LYS A 201 7.83 -8.97 -16.72
C LYS A 201 7.68 -7.47 -16.94
N GLN A 202 7.84 -6.68 -15.87
CA GLN A 202 7.79 -5.21 -15.93
C GLN A 202 9.16 -4.66 -15.56
N GLY A 203 9.98 -4.38 -16.57
CA GLY A 203 11.41 -4.15 -16.38
C GLY A 203 12.04 -5.35 -15.66
N PRO A 204 12.86 -5.14 -14.60
CA PRO A 204 13.55 -6.22 -13.91
C PRO A 204 12.67 -7.04 -12.94
N LYS A 205 11.34 -6.83 -12.88
CA LYS A 205 10.46 -7.46 -11.89
C LYS A 205 9.26 -8.15 -12.55
N THR A 206 9.24 -9.49 -12.51
CA THR A 206 8.04 -10.29 -12.85
C THR A 206 7.01 -10.19 -11.74
N ARG A 207 5.82 -9.68 -12.07
CA ARG A 207 4.65 -9.60 -11.17
C ARG A 207 3.65 -10.70 -11.50
N LEU A 208 3.09 -11.35 -10.49
CA LEU A 208 1.92 -12.22 -10.69
C LEU A 208 0.71 -11.36 -11.09
N ILE A 209 -0.03 -11.82 -12.09
CA ILE A 209 -1.34 -11.33 -12.48
C ILE A 209 -2.32 -12.48 -12.26
N ASP A 210 -3.36 -12.25 -11.46
CA ASP A 210 -4.50 -13.16 -11.30
C ASP A 210 -5.59 -12.66 -12.28
N ASP A 211 -5.79 -13.31 -13.43
CA ASP A 211 -6.79 -12.87 -14.43
C ASP A 211 -8.21 -13.33 -14.06
N LEU A 212 -8.77 -12.61 -13.11
CA LEU A 212 -10.14 -12.73 -12.64
C LEU A 212 -11.19 -12.34 -13.71
N THR A 213 -10.78 -11.82 -14.87
CA THR A 213 -11.69 -11.54 -15.99
C THR A 213 -11.79 -12.78 -16.87
N MET A 214 -10.66 -13.42 -17.21
CA MET A 214 -10.68 -14.72 -17.89
C MET A 214 -11.33 -15.81 -17.02
N GLY A 215 -11.16 -15.75 -15.68
CA GLY A 215 -11.85 -16.65 -14.75
C GLY A 215 -13.33 -16.31 -14.48
N GLY A 216 -13.93 -15.34 -15.16
CA GLY A 216 -15.35 -14.97 -15.02
C GLY A 216 -15.73 -14.22 -13.74
N VAL A 217 -14.89 -14.24 -12.70
CA VAL A 217 -15.13 -13.61 -11.38
C VAL A 217 -15.49 -12.12 -11.50
N ASN A 218 -14.72 -11.36 -12.28
CA ASN A 218 -14.98 -9.94 -12.55
C ASN A 218 -16.24 -9.67 -13.39
N GLU A 219 -16.80 -10.69 -14.05
CA GLU A 219 -18.01 -10.55 -14.87
C GLU A 219 -19.30 -10.64 -14.03
N LEU A 220 -19.21 -11.08 -12.77
CA LEU A 220 -20.30 -11.15 -11.79
C LEU A 220 -20.40 -9.90 -10.89
N VAL A 221 -19.61 -8.84 -11.14
CA VAL A 221 -19.51 -7.67 -10.26
C VAL A 221 -20.39 -6.52 -10.75
N ASN A 222 -21.31 -6.06 -9.91
CA ASN A 222 -21.96 -4.75 -10.09
C ASN A 222 -21.15 -3.69 -9.33
N VAL A 223 -20.69 -2.66 -10.03
CA VAL A 223 -19.94 -1.54 -9.41
C VAL A 223 -20.84 -0.31 -9.35
N HIS A 224 -21.09 0.18 -8.14
CA HIS A 224 -21.94 1.35 -7.85
C HIS A 224 -21.13 2.61 -7.50
N GLU A 225 -19.86 2.46 -7.16
CA GLU A 225 -18.95 3.56 -6.80
C GLU A 225 -17.58 3.39 -7.45
N SER A 226 -16.94 4.50 -7.83
CA SER A 226 -15.62 4.48 -8.46
C SER A 226 -14.58 5.10 -7.53
N PRO A 227 -13.81 4.32 -6.76
CA PRO A 227 -12.75 4.85 -5.89
C PRO A 227 -11.62 5.43 -6.73
N LYS A 228 -11.68 6.74 -6.98
CA LYS A 228 -10.66 7.51 -7.71
C LYS A 228 -9.51 7.87 -6.77
N PRO A 229 -8.28 7.35 -6.96
CA PRO A 229 -7.13 7.82 -6.20
C PRO A 229 -6.84 9.29 -6.54
N HIS A 230 -6.36 10.07 -5.56
CA HIS A 230 -5.93 11.45 -5.80
C HIS A 230 -4.77 11.48 -6.81
N GLY A 231 -5.03 12.08 -7.98
CA GLY A 231 -4.04 12.28 -9.03
C GLY A 231 -3.03 13.39 -8.71
N PRO A 232 -2.05 13.63 -9.61
CA PRO A 232 -1.03 14.66 -9.44
C PRO A 232 -1.60 16.06 -9.19
N ASP A 233 -2.77 16.38 -9.76
CA ASP A 233 -3.40 17.70 -9.67
C ASP A 233 -3.84 18.06 -8.24
N ILE A 234 -4.33 17.08 -7.48
CA ILE A 234 -4.67 17.25 -6.06
C ILE A 234 -3.41 17.45 -5.21
N VAL A 235 -2.31 16.77 -5.57
CA VAL A 235 -1.01 16.95 -4.89
C VAL A 235 -0.43 18.34 -5.20
N ALA A 236 -0.49 18.80 -6.45
CA ALA A 236 -0.06 20.13 -6.84
C ALA A 236 -0.91 21.23 -6.17
N GLY A 237 -2.22 21.06 -6.14
CA GLY A 237 -3.13 21.97 -5.44
C GLY A 237 -2.88 22.06 -3.94
N MET A 238 -2.64 20.92 -3.28
CA MET A 238 -2.30 20.84 -1.85
C MET A 238 -1.01 21.60 -1.54
N LEU A 239 0.04 21.42 -2.35
CA LEU A 239 1.30 22.13 -2.19
C LEU A 239 1.12 23.65 -2.41
N LEU A 240 0.39 24.05 -3.45
CA LEU A 240 0.13 25.46 -3.76
C LEU A 240 -0.68 26.16 -2.65
N ALA A 241 -1.71 25.49 -2.11
CA ALA A 241 -2.50 26.00 -0.99
C ALA A 241 -1.66 26.15 0.28
N PHE A 242 -0.80 25.17 0.60
CA PHE A 242 0.11 25.26 1.74
C PHE A 242 1.16 26.37 1.58
N MET A 243 1.76 26.53 0.39
CA MET A 243 2.70 27.63 0.11
C MET A 243 2.05 29.03 0.20
N ARG A 244 0.76 29.14 -0.12
CA ARG A 244 -0.01 30.39 0.07
C ARG A 244 -0.29 30.67 1.55
N ALA A 245 -0.60 29.62 2.33
CA ALA A 245 -0.86 29.72 3.76
C ALA A 245 0.41 29.99 4.59
N VAL A 246 1.58 29.55 4.13
CA VAL A 246 2.90 29.76 4.77
C VAL A 246 3.90 30.32 3.75
N PRO A 247 3.86 31.64 3.44
CA PRO A 247 4.75 32.25 2.46
C PRO A 247 6.24 32.08 2.82
N GLY A 248 7.07 31.80 1.82
CA GLY A 248 8.52 31.59 2.01
C GLY A 248 8.93 30.19 2.49
N VAL A 249 7.99 29.27 2.70
CA VAL A 249 8.31 27.88 3.09
C VAL A 249 9.01 27.10 1.96
N ALA A 250 10.06 26.33 2.29
CA ALA A 250 10.77 25.46 1.35
C ALA A 250 10.18 24.04 1.33
N LEU A 251 10.20 23.37 0.16
CA LEU A 251 9.63 22.03 -0.08
C LEU A 251 10.68 21.03 -0.63
N GLN A 252 10.65 19.74 -0.24
CA GLN A 252 11.70 18.71 -0.52
C GLN A 252 11.14 17.26 -0.82
N GLY A 253 11.78 16.07 -0.53
CA GLY A 253 11.53 14.78 -1.30
C GLY A 253 11.56 13.24 -0.86
N ARG A 254 11.10 12.66 0.29
CA ARG A 254 10.99 11.15 0.58
C ARG A 254 9.58 10.45 0.65
N ALA A 255 9.30 9.28 0.02
CA ALA A 255 7.95 8.59 0.00
C ALA A 255 7.93 7.02 0.04
N TYR A 256 6.82 6.37 0.43
CA TYR A 256 6.78 4.98 1.00
C TYR A 256 5.51 4.03 0.83
N ASP A 257 5.39 3.18 -0.20
CA ASP A 257 4.21 2.39 -0.62
C ASP A 257 4.33 1.00 0.03
N LEU A 258 3.85 -0.10 -0.55
CA LEU A 258 3.61 -1.32 0.20
C LEU A 258 3.93 -2.64 -0.65
N ARG A 259 3.87 -3.88 -0.08
CA ARG A 259 4.14 -5.32 -0.51
C ARG A 259 2.96 -6.33 -0.20
N SER A 260 1.93 -6.51 -1.04
CA SER A 260 0.69 -7.33 -0.77
C SER A 260 -0.31 -6.91 0.37
N ALA A 261 -1.40 -6.14 0.09
CA ALA A 261 -2.38 -5.65 1.10
C ALA A 261 -3.72 -6.33 0.92
N TYR A 262 -4.13 -6.58 -0.31
CA TYR A 262 -5.22 -7.51 -0.58
C TYR A 262 -4.92 -8.85 0.11
N ARG A 263 -3.64 -9.29 0.15
CA ARG A 263 -3.22 -10.45 0.96
C ARG A 263 -3.28 -10.27 2.50
N GLN A 264 -3.60 -9.09 3.02
CA GLN A 264 -3.95 -8.85 4.43
C GLN A 264 -5.47 -8.81 4.65
N LEU A 265 -6.26 -8.91 3.59
CA LEU A 265 -7.72 -8.92 3.60
C LEU A 265 -8.19 -10.34 3.24
N PRO A 266 -8.96 -11.03 4.08
CA PRO A 266 -9.41 -12.37 3.77
C PRO A 266 -10.51 -12.36 2.70
N VAL A 267 -10.62 -13.47 1.95
CA VAL A 267 -11.79 -13.75 1.11
C VAL A 267 -12.92 -14.29 1.99
N SER A 268 -14.16 -13.85 1.75
CA SER A 268 -15.34 -14.35 2.48
C SER A 268 -15.51 -15.86 2.30
N LEU A 269 -16.01 -16.55 3.33
CA LEU A 269 -16.24 -18.01 3.25
C LEU A 269 -17.14 -18.38 2.05
N SER A 270 -18.18 -17.57 1.80
CA SER A 270 -19.11 -17.69 0.68
C SER A 270 -18.52 -17.42 -0.71
N SER A 271 -17.35 -16.77 -0.79
CA SER A 271 -16.68 -16.42 -2.06
C SER A 271 -15.41 -17.22 -2.32
N LEU A 272 -15.01 -18.15 -1.43
CA LEU A 272 -13.88 -19.05 -1.67
C LEU A 272 -14.07 -19.92 -2.93
N ARG A 273 -15.31 -20.27 -3.30
CA ARG A 273 -15.61 -20.96 -4.56
C ARG A 273 -15.23 -20.16 -5.82
N HIS A 274 -15.04 -18.85 -5.70
CA HIS A 274 -14.63 -17.96 -6.78
C HIS A 274 -13.14 -17.55 -6.71
N SER A 275 -12.35 -18.11 -5.78
CA SER A 275 -10.97 -17.66 -5.51
C SER A 275 -9.88 -18.61 -5.99
N PHE A 276 -10.21 -19.58 -6.85
CA PHE A 276 -9.21 -20.49 -7.41
C PHE A 276 -8.38 -19.81 -8.50
N VAL A 277 -7.11 -20.19 -8.59
CA VAL A 277 -6.18 -19.77 -9.65
C VAL A 277 -5.40 -20.97 -10.19
N ALA A 278 -5.11 -20.96 -11.48
CA ALA A 278 -4.24 -21.95 -12.11
C ALA A 278 -3.00 -21.32 -12.74
N HIS A 279 -1.84 -21.92 -12.53
CA HIS A 279 -0.54 -21.53 -13.10
C HIS A 279 0.21 -22.74 -13.67
N TRP A 280 1.18 -22.48 -14.54
CA TRP A 280 2.13 -23.51 -14.95
C TRP A 280 3.15 -23.78 -13.84
N ASN A 281 3.39 -25.03 -13.48
CA ASN A 281 4.53 -25.45 -12.68
C ASN A 281 5.65 -25.96 -13.62
N SER A 282 6.82 -25.33 -13.52
CA SER A 282 8.04 -25.67 -14.25
C SER A 282 8.53 -27.10 -13.98
N ASP A 283 8.35 -27.57 -12.75
CA ASP A 283 9.06 -28.73 -12.19
C ASP A 283 8.30 -30.01 -12.52
N SER A 284 6.98 -30.02 -12.28
CA SER A 284 6.05 -31.09 -12.66
C SER A 284 5.59 -31.00 -14.13
N ARG A 285 5.90 -29.91 -14.82
CA ARG A 285 5.52 -29.63 -16.22
C ARG A 285 4.03 -29.80 -16.51
N ASN A 286 3.19 -29.30 -15.60
CA ASN A 286 1.74 -29.30 -15.73
C ASN A 286 1.12 -28.01 -15.15
N ALA A 287 -0.18 -27.84 -15.34
CA ALA A 287 -0.94 -26.80 -14.65
C ALA A 287 -1.31 -27.26 -13.24
N GLU A 288 -0.96 -26.45 -12.22
CA GLU A 288 -1.43 -26.60 -10.85
C GLU A 288 -2.60 -25.66 -10.56
N ILE A 289 -3.41 -25.98 -9.55
CA ILE A 289 -4.49 -25.13 -9.04
C ILE A 289 -4.27 -24.84 -7.55
N ASP A 290 -4.39 -23.57 -7.16
CA ASP A 290 -4.45 -23.09 -5.78
C ASP A 290 -5.81 -22.42 -5.51
N GLN A 291 -6.25 -22.42 -4.25
CA GLN A 291 -7.34 -21.58 -3.79
C GLN A 291 -6.80 -20.43 -2.94
N LEU A 292 -7.15 -19.19 -3.30
CA LEU A 292 -6.71 -18.00 -2.60
C LEU A 292 -7.59 -17.71 -1.38
N LEU A 293 -6.98 -17.70 -0.20
CA LEU A 293 -7.63 -17.42 1.09
C LEU A 293 -7.59 -15.93 1.41
N ALA A 294 -6.61 -15.21 0.86
CA ALA A 294 -6.46 -13.77 0.98
C ALA A 294 -6.60 -13.09 -0.40
N LEU A 295 -7.22 -11.90 -0.41
CA LEU A 295 -7.84 -11.27 -1.58
C LEU A 295 -6.91 -11.20 -2.80
N PRO A 296 -7.33 -11.71 -3.99
CA PRO A 296 -6.56 -11.65 -5.23
C PRO A 296 -6.38 -10.23 -5.74
N PHE A 297 -5.27 -10.02 -6.46
CA PHE A 297 -5.07 -8.74 -7.11
C PHE A 297 -5.88 -8.65 -8.42
N GLY A 298 -6.68 -7.59 -8.56
CA GLY A 298 -7.51 -7.33 -9.75
C GLY A 298 -8.99 -7.62 -9.56
N ALA A 299 -9.43 -7.92 -8.32
CA ALA A 299 -10.83 -8.17 -7.97
C ALA A 299 -11.63 -6.87 -8.03
N SER A 300 -12.53 -6.76 -9.01
CA SER A 300 -13.30 -5.53 -9.25
C SER A 300 -14.23 -5.16 -8.09
N ARG A 301 -14.80 -6.16 -7.36
CA ARG A 301 -15.65 -5.88 -6.18
C ARG A 301 -14.85 -5.32 -5.01
N SER A 302 -13.58 -5.69 -4.87
CA SER A 302 -12.77 -5.49 -3.67
C SER A 302 -11.62 -4.48 -3.90
N ALA A 303 -11.72 -3.67 -4.97
CA ALA A 303 -10.69 -2.75 -5.41
C ALA A 303 -10.68 -1.44 -4.60
N LEU A 304 -10.15 -1.49 -3.37
CA LEU A 304 -9.76 -0.30 -2.60
C LEU A 304 -8.59 0.44 -3.31
N GLY A 305 -8.92 1.18 -4.38
CA GLY A 305 -7.98 1.91 -5.23
C GLY A 305 -7.65 1.24 -6.58
N GLU A 306 -8.67 1.01 -7.41
CA GLU A 306 -8.59 0.87 -8.87
C GLU A 306 -7.61 -0.17 -9.47
N LYS A 307 -7.25 -0.03 -10.76
CA LYS A 307 -6.69 -1.08 -11.62
C LYS A 307 -5.27 -1.57 -11.28
N HIS A 308 -4.51 -0.94 -10.35
CA HIS A 308 -3.10 -1.27 -10.10
C HIS A 308 -2.62 -1.12 -8.62
N LYS A 309 -2.67 -2.25 -7.90
CA LYS A 309 -1.92 -2.73 -6.70
C LYS A 309 -1.66 -1.81 -5.47
N LYS A 310 -2.13 -2.27 -4.28
CA LYS A 310 -1.63 -1.94 -2.92
C LYS A 310 -1.45 -3.12 -1.94
N THR A 311 -0.66 -2.88 -0.87
CA THR A 311 0.48 -3.78 -0.55
C THR A 311 0.94 -3.71 1.03
N ILE A 312 1.98 -4.38 1.67
CA ILE A 312 2.77 -4.02 2.96
C ILE A 312 4.19 -3.30 3.05
N ILE A 313 5.18 -3.25 2.12
CA ILE A 313 6.50 -2.52 2.10
C ILE A 313 6.62 -1.37 3.11
N PHE A 314 5.62 -0.50 3.27
CA PHE A 314 5.41 0.49 4.33
C PHE A 314 6.20 0.23 5.61
N GLU A 315 6.00 -0.90 6.29
CA GLU A 315 6.73 -1.24 7.51
C GLU A 315 8.24 -1.51 7.28
N LEU A 316 8.59 -2.14 6.16
CA LEU A 316 9.96 -2.56 5.81
C LEU A 316 10.83 -1.38 5.37
N GLU A 317 10.32 -0.51 4.49
CA GLU A 317 11.02 0.73 4.16
C GLU A 317 11.11 1.63 5.40
N PHE A 318 10.14 1.61 6.33
CA PHE A 318 10.24 2.43 7.55
C PHE A 318 11.42 2.00 8.41
N LEU A 319 11.60 0.69 8.56
CA LEU A 319 12.78 0.13 9.21
C LEU A 319 14.06 0.58 8.49
N ALA A 320 14.07 0.66 7.16
CA ALA A 320 15.22 1.17 6.40
C ALA A 320 15.52 2.67 6.67
N LEU A 321 14.50 3.52 6.87
CA LEU A 321 14.70 4.91 7.32
C LEU A 321 15.31 4.94 8.72
N VAL A 322 14.75 4.19 9.68
CA VAL A 322 15.21 4.20 11.08
C VAL A 322 16.65 3.66 11.20
N VAL A 323 16.96 2.57 10.50
CA VAL A 323 18.33 2.00 10.42
C VAL A 323 19.32 3.02 9.85
N ALA A 324 18.94 3.80 8.83
CA ALA A 324 19.80 4.85 8.28
C ALA A 324 20.12 5.96 9.30
N LEU A 325 19.15 6.40 10.12
CA LEU A 325 19.41 7.38 11.17
C LEU A 325 20.29 6.82 12.30
N VAL A 326 20.07 5.56 12.73
CA VAL A 326 20.94 4.90 13.72
C VAL A 326 22.38 4.79 13.20
N HIS A 327 22.54 4.23 12.00
CA HIS A 327 23.84 3.90 11.43
C HIS A 327 24.68 5.15 11.08
N TRP A 328 24.03 6.23 10.64
CA TRP A 328 24.72 7.47 10.25
C TRP A 328 24.65 8.59 11.29
N LYS A 329 24.20 8.33 12.52
CA LYS A 329 24.03 9.36 13.58
C LYS A 329 25.23 10.32 13.65
N ALA A 330 26.45 9.80 13.79
CA ALA A 330 27.68 10.60 13.89
C ALA A 330 28.00 11.47 12.64
N LYS A 331 27.43 11.15 11.48
CA LYS A 331 27.54 11.94 10.23
C LYS A 331 26.37 12.95 10.07
N LEU A 332 25.26 12.74 10.77
CA LEU A 332 24.00 13.51 10.66
C LEU A 332 23.75 14.50 11.81
N THR A 333 24.41 14.35 12.96
CA THR A 333 24.23 15.21 14.14
C THR A 333 24.30 16.71 13.81
N ASN A 334 23.34 17.48 14.35
CA ASN A 334 23.14 18.93 14.21
C ASN A 334 22.90 19.44 12.77
N ARG A 335 22.66 18.54 11.80
CA ARG A 335 22.47 18.89 10.38
C ARG A 335 21.02 18.72 9.92
N PRO A 336 20.51 19.59 9.02
CA PRO A 336 19.30 19.30 8.28
C PRO A 336 19.55 18.16 7.28
N CYS A 337 18.61 17.23 7.16
CA CYS A 337 18.74 16.03 6.33
C CYS A 337 17.59 15.94 5.32
N VAL A 338 17.90 16.15 4.03
CA VAL A 338 16.95 15.83 2.97
C VAL A 338 17.07 14.36 2.64
N ALA A 339 15.98 13.64 2.85
CA ALA A 339 15.93 12.21 2.63
C ALA A 339 15.07 11.89 1.39
N TYR A 340 15.31 10.76 0.71
CA TYR A 340 14.56 10.30 -0.49
C TYR A 340 14.12 8.82 -0.38
N LEU A 341 12.84 8.47 -0.61
CA LEU A 341 12.30 7.08 -0.72
C LEU A 341 11.25 7.03 -1.85
N ASP A 342 11.02 5.85 -2.42
CA ASP A 342 10.63 5.64 -3.82
C ASP A 342 9.13 5.40 -4.09
N ASN A 343 8.29 5.61 -3.09
CA ASN A 343 7.09 4.79 -2.90
C ASN A 343 5.92 5.79 -2.46
N ASN A 344 4.92 5.56 -1.57
CA ASN A 344 3.95 6.59 -1.03
C ASN A 344 3.75 6.81 0.55
N SER A 345 2.88 6.06 1.26
CA SER A 345 2.36 6.24 2.65
C SER A 345 3.26 6.37 3.92
N THR A 346 4.34 5.61 4.18
CA THR A 346 5.13 5.79 5.44
C THR A 346 5.83 7.15 5.54
N ARG A 347 5.87 7.94 4.46
CA ARG A 347 6.26 9.35 4.53
C ARG A 347 5.27 10.09 5.38
N ASP A 348 3.98 9.88 5.12
CA ASP A 348 2.91 10.55 5.84
C ASP A 348 3.08 10.28 7.34
N VAL A 349 3.60 9.10 7.70
CA VAL A 349 4.00 8.73 9.06
C VAL A 349 5.29 9.41 9.53
N ALA A 350 6.37 9.43 8.73
CA ALA A 350 7.64 10.05 9.10
C ALA A 350 7.51 11.59 9.25
N ILE A 351 6.73 12.28 8.41
CA ILE A 351 6.38 13.71 8.57
C ILE A 351 5.54 13.93 9.83
N SER A 352 4.48 13.12 10.02
CA SER A 352 3.49 13.40 11.07
C SER A 352 3.89 12.89 12.46
N GLY A 353 4.87 11.99 12.53
CA GLY A 353 5.11 11.12 13.68
C GLY A 353 4.01 10.07 13.91
N ARG A 354 2.98 10.00 13.07
CA ARG A 354 1.74 9.24 13.35
C ARG A 354 1.63 7.92 12.59
N GLY A 355 2.21 6.86 13.14
CA GLY A 355 2.04 5.50 12.63
C GLY A 355 0.59 5.03 12.67
N ARG A 356 0.06 4.50 11.56
CA ARG A 356 -1.31 3.97 11.50
C ARG A 356 -1.45 2.57 12.13
N ASN A 357 -0.36 1.81 12.24
CA ASN A 357 -0.33 0.46 12.84
C ASN A 357 0.82 0.33 13.87
N PRO A 358 0.86 -0.73 14.71
CA PRO A 358 1.82 -0.82 15.82
C PRO A 358 3.29 -0.74 15.40
N THR A 359 3.68 -1.45 14.34
CA THR A 359 5.06 -1.44 13.82
C THR A 359 5.48 -0.05 13.39
N ALA A 360 4.61 0.67 12.66
CA ALA A 360 4.89 2.05 12.27
C ALA A 360 4.78 3.05 13.44
N LYS A 361 4.02 2.77 14.50
CA LYS A 361 4.04 3.60 15.72
C LYS A 361 5.39 3.45 16.45
N ALA A 362 5.88 2.23 16.59
CA ALA A 362 7.17 1.95 17.21
C ALA A 362 8.34 2.55 16.39
N LEU A 363 8.34 2.34 15.07
CA LEU A 363 9.37 2.91 14.19
C LEU A 363 9.30 4.44 14.11
N ALA A 364 8.11 5.06 14.16
CA ALA A 364 8.00 6.51 14.29
C ALA A 364 8.51 7.02 15.64
N SER A 365 8.27 6.30 16.74
CA SER A 365 8.79 6.66 18.06
C SER A 365 10.32 6.62 18.10
N VAL A 366 10.93 5.60 17.49
CA VAL A 366 12.40 5.50 17.40
C VAL A 366 12.97 6.54 16.44
N LEU A 367 12.29 6.82 15.32
CA LEU A 367 12.68 7.90 14.40
C LEU A 367 12.78 9.25 15.12
N LEU A 368 11.71 9.66 15.79
CA LEU A 368 11.62 10.95 16.50
C LEU A 368 12.66 11.03 17.62
N ALA A 369 12.91 9.94 18.34
CA ALA A 369 13.95 9.89 19.37
C ALA A 369 15.38 10.01 18.80
N LEU A 370 15.62 9.58 17.56
CA LEU A 370 16.91 9.73 16.87
C LEU A 370 17.09 11.12 16.25
N GLU A 371 16.02 11.73 15.77
CA GLU A 371 15.97 13.12 15.32
C GLU A 371 16.26 14.08 16.47
N ASP A 372 15.55 13.93 17.59
CA ASP A 372 15.69 14.73 18.81
C ASP A 372 17.09 14.57 19.45
N ALA A 373 17.50 13.32 19.77
CA ALA A 373 18.78 13.02 20.41
C ALA A 373 20.02 13.19 19.48
N GLY A 374 19.89 13.88 18.35
CA GLY A 374 20.98 14.29 17.48
C GLY A 374 20.74 15.63 16.76
N GLU A 375 19.71 16.39 17.12
CA GLU A 375 19.27 17.63 16.44
C GLU A 375 19.11 17.49 14.90
N VAL A 376 18.78 16.27 14.44
CA VAL A 376 18.72 15.93 13.01
C VAL A 376 17.38 16.34 12.44
N ARG A 377 17.37 17.44 11.68
CA ARG A 377 16.15 18.02 11.10
C ARG A 377 15.84 17.37 9.75
N CYS A 378 15.18 16.23 9.77
CA CYS A 378 14.82 15.45 8.58
C CYS A 378 13.59 15.99 7.83
N TRP A 379 13.58 15.86 6.50
CA TRP A 379 12.41 16.11 5.64
C TRP A 379 11.98 14.88 4.83
N TYR A 380 10.66 14.74 4.62
CA TYR A 380 10.02 13.65 3.86
C TYR A 380 8.93 14.19 2.86
N ALA A 381 8.80 13.64 1.62
CA ALA A 381 7.91 14.06 0.50
C ALA A 381 7.72 13.08 -0.74
N ARG A 382 8.64 12.93 -1.75
CA ARG A 382 8.71 11.79 -2.74
C ARG A 382 9.92 11.81 -3.72
N VAL A 383 10.45 10.62 -4.07
CA VAL A 383 11.10 10.32 -5.38
C VAL A 383 10.34 9.21 -6.12
N PRO A 384 10.09 9.27 -7.44
CA PRO A 384 9.56 8.14 -8.23
C PRO A 384 10.62 7.07 -8.51
N SER A 385 10.24 5.79 -8.59
CA SER A 385 11.19 4.68 -8.76
C SER A 385 12.17 4.80 -9.95
N PRO A 386 11.78 5.27 -11.15
CA PRO A 386 12.73 5.50 -12.26
C PRO A 386 13.79 6.57 -11.98
N SER A 387 13.61 7.38 -10.93
CA SER A 387 14.51 8.47 -10.51
C SER A 387 15.18 8.20 -9.16
N ASN A 388 14.96 7.02 -8.57
CA ASN A 388 15.53 6.67 -7.27
C ASN A 388 17.01 6.31 -7.40
N VAL A 389 17.91 7.18 -6.95
CA VAL A 389 19.36 6.89 -6.97
C VAL A 389 19.75 5.66 -6.11
N ALA A 390 18.88 5.21 -5.21
CA ALA A 390 19.05 3.96 -4.45
C ALA A 390 18.57 2.69 -5.19
N ASP A 391 17.91 2.78 -6.36
CA ASP A 391 17.38 1.61 -7.08
C ASP A 391 18.46 0.69 -7.66
N LEU A 392 19.64 1.22 -8.01
CA LEU A 392 20.77 0.45 -8.55
C LEU A 392 21.69 -0.10 -7.44
N PRO A 393 22.08 0.67 -6.40
CA PRO A 393 22.97 0.18 -5.35
C PRO A 393 22.32 -0.86 -4.43
N SER A 394 20.99 -0.76 -4.21
CA SER A 394 20.20 -1.79 -3.51
C SER A 394 20.07 -3.12 -4.29
N ARG A 395 20.67 -3.22 -5.48
CA ARG A 395 20.78 -4.42 -6.32
C ARG A 395 22.24 -4.82 -6.57
N GLU A 396 23.17 -4.24 -5.81
CA GLU A 396 24.62 -4.41 -5.95
C GLU A 396 25.22 -3.94 -7.29
N LEU A 397 24.42 -3.28 -8.15
CA LEU A 397 24.82 -2.75 -9.47
C LEU A 397 25.65 -1.46 -9.36
N CYS A 398 26.51 -1.36 -8.35
CA CYS A 398 27.24 -0.14 -7.98
C CYS A 398 28.20 0.36 -9.06
N GLY A 399 28.62 -0.48 -10.02
CA GLY A 399 29.50 -0.09 -11.13
C GLY A 399 28.94 1.04 -12.01
N THR A 400 27.63 1.26 -12.03
CA THR A 400 27.01 2.39 -12.72
C THR A 400 27.03 3.70 -11.93
N MET A 401 27.34 3.69 -10.62
CA MET A 401 27.45 4.92 -9.81
C MET A 401 28.73 5.72 -10.06
N THR A 402 29.73 5.10 -10.70
CA THR A 402 31.11 5.61 -10.87
C THR A 402 31.18 7.00 -11.53
N VAL A 403 30.11 7.41 -12.22
CA VAL A 403 29.93 8.70 -12.90
C VAL A 403 30.02 9.93 -11.97
N LEU A 404 29.88 9.78 -10.65
CA LEU A 404 29.85 10.91 -9.69
C LEU A 404 30.98 10.92 -8.64
N GLY A 405 32.11 10.27 -8.92
CA GLY A 405 33.34 10.39 -8.11
C GLY A 405 33.21 9.95 -6.64
N GLN A 406 32.24 9.10 -6.33
CA GLN A 406 31.93 8.66 -4.96
C GLN A 406 32.87 7.52 -4.51
N THR A 407 33.42 7.62 -3.30
CA THR A 407 34.16 6.52 -2.66
C THR A 407 33.19 5.51 -2.06
N ARG A 408 33.32 4.23 -2.42
CA ARG A 408 32.55 3.14 -1.77
C ARG A 408 33.09 2.87 -0.37
N HIS A 409 32.26 3.12 0.65
CA HIS A 409 32.45 2.58 1.98
C HIS A 409 31.59 1.32 2.16
N ALA A 410 32.13 0.29 2.82
CA ALA A 410 31.46 -0.97 3.08
C ALA A 410 31.23 -1.11 4.59
N ASP A 411 30.22 -0.42 5.09
CA ASP A 411 29.88 -0.35 6.51
C ASP A 411 28.83 -1.42 6.84
N ASP A 412 28.96 -2.15 7.96
CA ASP A 412 27.99 -3.17 8.37
C ASP A 412 26.77 -2.56 9.10
N ALA A 413 25.59 -2.77 8.54
CA ALA A 413 24.31 -2.33 9.10
C ALA A 413 23.69 -3.30 10.14
N SER A 414 24.24 -4.51 10.32
CA SER A 414 23.69 -5.51 11.26
C SER A 414 23.72 -5.03 12.72
N ALA A 415 24.78 -4.32 13.11
CA ALA A 415 24.89 -3.66 14.40
C ALA A 415 23.84 -2.54 14.57
N ALA A 416 23.58 -1.75 13.53
CA ALA A 416 22.55 -0.70 13.56
C ALA A 416 21.13 -1.29 13.68
N LEU A 417 20.86 -2.42 13.01
CA LEU A 417 19.60 -3.16 13.17
C LEU A 417 19.41 -3.66 14.61
N SER A 418 20.49 -4.13 15.24
CA SER A 418 20.48 -4.60 16.64
C SER A 418 20.20 -3.45 17.62
N SER A 419 20.79 -2.28 17.39
CA SER A 419 20.48 -1.05 18.14
C SER A 419 19.04 -0.57 17.92
N CYS A 420 18.49 -0.68 16.70
CA CYS A 420 17.07 -0.42 16.45
C CYS A 420 16.18 -1.34 17.28
N LEU A 421 16.48 -2.64 17.37
CA LEU A 421 15.73 -3.61 18.17
C LEU A 421 15.80 -3.34 19.67
N GLN A 422 16.86 -2.71 20.18
CA GLN A 422 16.91 -2.23 21.57
C GLN A 422 16.04 -0.99 21.78
N LEU A 423 16.10 -0.01 20.87
CA LEU A 423 15.28 1.22 20.91
C LEU A 423 13.78 0.95 20.72
N LEU A 424 13.41 -0.18 20.12
CA LEU A 424 12.01 -0.63 19.96
C LEU A 424 11.43 -1.31 21.22
N LYS A 425 12.21 -1.53 22.28
CA LYS A 425 11.69 -2.01 23.57
C LYS A 425 11.05 -0.88 24.38
N PRO A 426 9.99 -1.14 25.17
CA PRO A 426 9.43 -0.15 26.06
C PRO A 426 10.44 0.26 27.14
N SER A 427 10.54 1.56 27.42
CA SER A 427 11.38 2.11 28.49
C SER A 427 10.79 1.80 29.87
N GLY A 428 11.05 0.60 30.37
CA GLY A 428 10.56 0.11 31.67
C GLY A 428 10.38 -1.41 31.73
N SER A 429 11.32 -2.18 31.17
CA SER A 429 11.40 -3.65 31.25
C SER A 429 12.76 -4.09 31.75
#